data_AF-E9EK13-F1
#
_entry.id   AF-E9EK13-F1
#
_cell.length_a   1.000
_cell.length_b   1.000
_cell.length_c   1.000
_cell.angle_alpha   90.00
_cell.angle_beta   90.00
_cell.angle_gamma   90.00
#
_symmetry.space_group_name_H-M   'P 1'
#
loop_
_entity.id
_entity.type
_entity.pdbx_description
1 polymer ?
#
loop_
_entity_poly.entity_id
_entity_poly.type
_entity_poly.pdbx_seq_one_letter_code
_entity_poly.pdbx_strand_id
1 'polypeptide(L)'
;MLKTPVFRRSIRTASGWAKSKTEPMKYSTYAFYLDRIGTDLGSEEKWTSYCFRHGHANAQVTGCPQNAYQNSREGFNTHDAFLERDPSADGPTRAFTHVSIKCNPEVPKQIPKAELAKLPPDPEVARLAKQVEAMARRMRQDYGFIKAAPETVREEYQQLRKDLRSTEKAFRDDMTKVYQEECRRRLHHEELQRRLSEMTVDPELDERAKLEPSVQHQLEERTKLQAVLSDFRQDLDTKATTDRKIRAVELMVLLASRREVRRPTPSTSNSLSQGSIRPGFPDITPAVPNVKVEEVPLVLGETQCIYCVGEEKLPYSRRIRSFGRKSHMWDHVENLHLRYERKVGPFTCPHPR
;
A
#
# COMPACT_ATOMS: atom_id res chain seq x y z
N MET A 1 -22.76 23.69 13.22
CA MET A 1 -22.28 23.49 11.83
C MET A 1 -20.77 23.29 11.84
N LEU A 2 -20.28 22.12 11.41
CA LEU A 2 -18.85 21.82 11.33
C LEU A 2 -18.20 22.67 10.22
N LYS A 3 -17.52 23.77 10.60
CA LYS A 3 -16.71 24.60 9.68
C LYS A 3 -15.44 23.89 9.20
N THR A 4 -15.11 22.74 9.77
CA THR A 4 -13.93 21.95 9.43
C THR A 4 -14.33 20.70 8.67
N PRO A 5 -13.83 20.51 7.44
CA PRO A 5 -14.13 19.30 6.67
C PRO A 5 -13.51 18.06 7.31
N VAL A 6 -14.21 16.92 7.22
CA VAL A 6 -13.74 15.63 7.77
C VAL A 6 -12.53 15.12 6.97
N PHE A 7 -12.68 14.99 5.65
CA PHE A 7 -11.57 14.66 4.76
C PHE A 7 -10.86 15.92 4.31
N ARG A 8 -9.65 16.13 4.83
CA ARG A 8 -8.88 17.36 4.63
C ARG A 8 -7.78 17.17 3.61
N ARG A 9 -7.54 18.21 2.80
CA ARG A 9 -6.46 18.23 1.81
C ARG A 9 -5.10 18.10 2.51
N SER A 10 -4.22 17.27 1.97
CA SER A 10 -2.82 17.25 2.39
C SER A 10 -2.07 18.44 1.79
N ILE A 11 -1.46 19.26 2.63
CA ILE A 11 -0.62 20.41 2.25
C ILE A 11 0.82 20.15 2.66
N ARG A 12 1.76 20.68 1.87
CA ARG A 12 3.19 20.56 2.16
C ARG A 12 3.65 21.77 2.97
N THR A 13 4.45 21.49 3.98
CA THR A 13 4.98 22.44 4.98
C THR A 13 6.48 22.18 5.15
N ALA A 14 7.18 23.08 5.83
CA ALA A 14 8.60 22.94 6.09
C ALA A 14 8.94 21.68 6.91
N SER A 15 8.11 21.26 7.86
CA SER A 15 8.35 20.02 8.62
C SER A 15 7.94 18.76 7.85
N GLY A 16 6.98 18.87 6.93
CA GLY A 16 6.51 17.73 6.14
C GLY A 16 5.13 17.93 5.55
N TRP A 17 4.31 16.88 5.60
CA TRP A 17 2.92 16.94 5.13
C TRP A 17 1.97 17.17 6.32
N ALA A 18 1.09 18.15 6.19
CA ALA A 18 0.04 18.45 7.16
C ALA A 18 -1.34 18.39 6.50
N LYS A 19 -2.41 18.28 7.30
CA LYS A 19 -3.78 18.40 6.81
C LYS A 19 -4.22 19.85 6.90
N SER A 20 -4.82 20.38 5.84
CA SER A 20 -5.37 21.73 5.83
C SER A 20 -6.46 21.86 6.89
N LYS A 21 -6.51 23.01 7.60
CA LYS A 21 -7.52 23.27 8.62
C LYS A 21 -8.90 23.56 8.02
N THR A 22 -8.93 24.06 6.78
CA THR A 22 -10.13 24.61 6.14
C THR A 22 -10.43 23.96 4.80
N GLU A 23 -9.42 23.48 4.07
CA GLU A 23 -9.63 22.96 2.72
C GLU A 23 -10.03 21.47 2.74
N PRO A 24 -11.17 21.11 2.13
CA PRO A 24 -11.56 19.73 1.95
C PRO A 24 -10.67 19.02 0.92
N MET A 25 -10.55 17.70 1.05
CA MET A 25 -9.95 16.85 0.04
C MET A 25 -10.84 16.84 -1.21
N LYS A 26 -10.23 16.97 -2.39
CA LYS A 26 -10.96 16.86 -3.66
C LYS A 26 -11.48 15.44 -3.86
N TYR A 27 -12.68 15.31 -4.41
CA TYR A 27 -13.26 14.00 -4.72
C TYR A 27 -12.39 13.19 -5.68
N SER A 28 -11.77 13.83 -6.69
CA SER A 28 -10.85 13.16 -7.61
C SER A 28 -9.64 12.54 -6.90
N THR A 29 -9.10 13.22 -5.89
CA THR A 29 -8.00 12.70 -5.05
C THR A 29 -8.48 11.51 -4.21
N TYR A 30 -9.68 11.60 -3.65
CA TYR A 30 -10.29 10.52 -2.88
C TYR A 30 -10.53 9.28 -3.76
N ALA A 31 -11.17 9.45 -4.92
CA ALA A 31 -11.43 8.37 -5.88
C ALA A 31 -10.13 7.70 -6.36
N PHE A 32 -9.09 8.48 -6.63
CA PHE A 32 -7.76 7.95 -6.98
C PHE A 32 -7.18 7.07 -5.86
N TYR A 33 -7.31 7.48 -4.60
CA TYR A 33 -6.83 6.66 -3.48
C TYR A 33 -7.63 5.36 -3.32
N LEU A 34 -8.96 5.41 -3.50
CA LEU A 34 -9.77 4.20 -3.44
C LEU A 34 -9.36 3.20 -4.53
N ASP A 35 -9.28 3.66 -5.78
CA ASP A 35 -8.89 2.83 -6.93
C ASP A 35 -7.51 2.18 -6.72
N ARG A 36 -6.56 2.97 -6.23
CA ARG A 36 -5.22 2.49 -5.87
C ARG A 36 -5.27 1.43 -4.76
N ILE A 37 -6.03 1.66 -3.69
CA ILE A 37 -6.13 0.68 -2.59
C ILE A 37 -6.74 -0.62 -3.11
N GLY A 38 -7.80 -0.55 -3.91
CA GLY A 38 -8.39 -1.74 -4.53
C GLY A 38 -7.38 -2.49 -5.38
N THR A 39 -6.63 -1.78 -6.24
CA THR A 39 -5.58 -2.39 -7.08
C THR A 39 -4.47 -3.02 -6.24
N ASP A 40 -3.98 -2.32 -5.22
CA ASP A 40 -2.91 -2.79 -4.33
C ASP A 40 -3.37 -4.01 -3.50
N LEU A 41 -4.67 -4.19 -3.29
CA LEU A 41 -5.28 -5.35 -2.64
C LEU A 41 -5.67 -6.47 -3.63
N GLY A 42 -5.47 -6.28 -4.93
CA GLY A 42 -5.81 -7.29 -5.95
C GLY A 42 -7.29 -7.34 -6.30
N SER A 43 -8.05 -6.28 -6.03
CA SER A 43 -9.45 -6.17 -6.37
C SER A 43 -9.68 -6.30 -7.88
N GLU A 44 -10.65 -7.11 -8.28
CA GLU A 44 -11.03 -7.26 -9.69
C GLU A 44 -11.64 -5.97 -10.27
N GLU A 45 -12.39 -5.25 -9.44
CA GLU A 45 -13.09 -4.03 -9.82
C GLU A 45 -12.46 -2.82 -9.15
N LYS A 46 -12.60 -1.66 -9.81
CA LYS A 46 -12.22 -0.37 -9.24
C LYS A 46 -13.03 -0.09 -7.99
N TRP A 47 -12.33 0.23 -6.91
CA TRP A 47 -13.00 0.66 -5.68
C TRP A 47 -13.50 2.08 -5.83
N THR A 48 -14.77 2.26 -5.53
CA THR A 48 -15.43 3.56 -5.57
C THR A 48 -16.13 3.82 -4.23
N SER A 49 -16.53 5.07 -4.02
CA SER A 49 -17.38 5.42 -2.86
C SER A 49 -18.67 4.59 -2.81
N TYR A 50 -19.15 4.12 -3.97
CA TYR A 50 -20.31 3.27 -4.08
C TYR A 50 -20.09 1.87 -3.47
N CYS A 51 -18.90 1.28 -3.63
CA CYS A 51 -18.59 -0.04 -3.06
C CYS A 51 -18.81 -0.07 -1.54
N PHE A 52 -18.42 1.00 -0.83
CA PHE A 52 -18.62 1.11 0.61
C PHE A 52 -20.05 1.44 1.00
N ARG A 53 -20.73 2.32 0.25
CA ARG A 53 -22.16 2.62 0.50
C ARG A 53 -23.03 1.38 0.30
N HIS A 54 -22.77 0.61 -0.75
CA HIS A 54 -23.50 -0.62 -1.03
C HIS A 54 -23.17 -1.70 0.00
N GLY A 55 -21.89 -1.87 0.37
CA GLY A 55 -21.50 -2.78 1.44
C GLY A 55 -22.17 -2.43 2.77
N HIS A 56 -22.23 -1.15 3.14
CA HIS A 56 -22.90 -0.69 4.35
C HIS A 56 -24.43 -0.79 4.28
N ALA A 57 -25.03 -0.47 3.13
CA ALA A 57 -26.46 -0.63 2.91
C ALA A 57 -26.85 -2.11 2.99
N ASN A 58 -26.10 -3.00 2.34
CA ASN A 58 -26.26 -4.45 2.47
C ASN A 58 -26.03 -4.91 3.92
N ALA A 59 -25.05 -4.36 4.63
CA ALA A 59 -24.79 -4.67 6.04
C ALA A 59 -25.94 -4.25 6.98
N GLN A 60 -26.63 -3.15 6.67
CA GLN A 60 -27.81 -2.72 7.43
C GLN A 60 -29.08 -3.46 6.99
N VAL A 61 -29.18 -3.82 5.71
CA VAL A 61 -30.33 -4.52 5.12
C VAL A 61 -30.23 -6.04 5.32
N THR A 62 -29.09 -6.61 5.70
CA THR A 62 -28.92 -8.04 6.03
C THR A 62 -29.51 -8.45 7.39
N GLY A 63 -30.19 -7.53 8.09
CA GLY A 63 -31.30 -7.92 8.98
C GLY A 63 -32.50 -8.51 8.20
N CYS A 64 -32.50 -8.42 6.87
CA CYS A 64 -33.45 -9.02 5.94
C CYS A 64 -32.69 -9.99 5.01
N PRO A 65 -32.90 -11.31 5.16
CA PRO A 65 -32.16 -12.36 4.45
C PRO A 65 -32.25 -12.29 2.91
N GLN A 66 -33.30 -11.66 2.37
CA GLN A 66 -33.68 -11.76 0.95
C GLN A 66 -32.61 -11.28 -0.05
N ASN A 67 -31.84 -10.24 0.29
CA ASN A 67 -30.85 -9.66 -0.62
C ASN A 67 -29.49 -10.37 -0.57
N ALA A 68 -29.18 -11.06 0.53
CA ALA A 68 -27.97 -11.90 0.62
C ALA A 68 -28.11 -13.14 -0.27
N TYR A 69 -29.33 -13.68 -0.41
CA TYR A 69 -29.64 -14.82 -1.27
C TYR A 69 -29.58 -14.54 -2.79
N GLN A 70 -29.56 -13.27 -3.21
CA GLN A 70 -29.48 -12.89 -4.64
C GLN A 70 -28.06 -12.54 -5.09
N ASN A 71 -27.08 -12.55 -4.20
CA ASN A 71 -25.70 -12.26 -4.54
C ASN A 71 -25.06 -13.49 -5.21
N SER A 72 -24.98 -13.49 -6.55
CA SER A 72 -24.40 -14.60 -7.33
C SER A 72 -22.93 -14.91 -7.03
N ARG A 73 -22.24 -14.06 -6.26
CA ARG A 73 -20.83 -14.23 -5.86
C ARG A 73 -20.65 -14.72 -4.43
N GLU A 74 -21.69 -14.62 -3.61
CA GLU A 74 -21.70 -15.16 -2.25
C GLU A 74 -22.71 -16.29 -2.21
N GLY A 75 -22.24 -17.54 -2.14
CA GLY A 75 -23.11 -18.66 -1.80
C GLY A 75 -23.52 -18.58 -0.34
N PHE A 76 -24.25 -17.54 0.06
CA PHE A 76 -24.61 -17.31 1.45
C PHE A 76 -25.92 -18.03 1.78
N ASN A 77 -25.89 -18.82 2.85
CA ASN A 77 -26.96 -19.49 3.57
C ASN A 77 -27.91 -20.42 2.79
N THR A 78 -28.11 -20.36 1.47
CA THR A 78 -28.98 -21.35 0.80
C THR A 78 -28.24 -22.65 0.61
N HIS A 79 -26.98 -22.60 0.19
CA HIS A 79 -26.17 -23.80 0.01
C HIS A 79 -25.77 -24.41 1.35
N ASP A 80 -25.28 -23.62 2.31
CA ASP A 80 -24.91 -24.17 3.63
C ASP A 80 -26.13 -24.67 4.42
N ALA A 81 -27.29 -24.00 4.36
CA ALA A 81 -28.51 -24.54 4.97
C ALA A 81 -29.08 -25.75 4.21
N PHE A 82 -28.93 -25.81 2.87
CA PHE A 82 -29.27 -26.99 2.09
C PHE A 82 -28.33 -28.17 2.37
N LEU A 83 -27.07 -27.89 2.71
CA LEU A 83 -26.03 -28.87 3.04
C LEU A 83 -25.90 -29.12 4.55
N GLU A 84 -26.82 -28.60 5.38
CA GLU A 84 -26.86 -28.72 6.85
C GLU A 84 -25.52 -28.37 7.55
N ARG A 85 -24.74 -27.45 6.99
CA ARG A 85 -23.50 -26.97 7.61
C ARG A 85 -23.80 -25.85 8.59
N ASP A 86 -23.12 -25.86 9.74
CA ASP A 86 -23.26 -24.79 10.73
C ASP A 86 -22.82 -23.45 10.13
N PRO A 87 -23.68 -22.41 10.19
CA PRO A 87 -23.36 -21.11 9.62
C PRO A 87 -22.17 -20.49 10.39
N SER A 88 -21.02 -20.41 9.73
CA SER A 88 -19.84 -19.73 10.28
C SER A 88 -20.03 -18.21 10.29
N ALA A 89 -19.64 -17.57 11.39
CA ALA A 89 -19.62 -16.10 11.52
C ALA A 89 -18.62 -15.41 10.55
N ASP A 90 -17.74 -16.17 9.90
CA ASP A 90 -16.79 -15.67 8.90
C ASP A 90 -17.48 -15.32 7.58
N GLY A 91 -18.50 -16.07 7.17
CA GLY A 91 -19.28 -15.81 5.94
C GLY A 91 -19.95 -14.43 5.96
N PRO A 92 -20.73 -14.10 7.00
CA PRO A 92 -21.27 -12.77 7.20
C PRO A 92 -20.17 -11.72 7.27
N THR A 93 -19.08 -11.95 8.02
CA THR A 93 -17.97 -10.97 8.14
C THR A 93 -17.30 -10.66 6.79
N ARG A 94 -17.16 -11.67 5.91
CA ARG A 94 -16.67 -11.49 4.54
C ARG A 94 -17.68 -10.78 3.64
N ALA A 95 -18.97 -11.07 3.77
CA ALA A 95 -20.06 -10.37 3.08
C ALA A 95 -20.18 -8.90 3.53
N PHE A 96 -20.14 -8.65 4.85
CA PHE A 96 -20.11 -7.33 5.51
C PHE A 96 -18.90 -6.51 5.06
N THR A 97 -17.81 -7.18 4.68
CA THR A 97 -16.61 -6.58 4.10
C THR A 97 -16.46 -6.96 2.62
N HIS A 98 -17.51 -6.87 1.79
CA HIS A 98 -17.52 -7.09 0.31
C HIS A 98 -16.19 -6.78 -0.43
N VAL A 99 -15.45 -5.79 0.04
CA VAL A 99 -14.02 -5.53 -0.21
C VAL A 99 -13.12 -6.78 -0.27
N SER A 100 -13.16 -7.67 0.73
CA SER A 100 -12.32 -8.87 0.85
C SER A 100 -12.71 -9.95 -0.15
N ILE A 101 -14.00 -10.03 -0.51
CA ILE A 101 -14.52 -10.99 -1.51
C ILE A 101 -14.01 -10.64 -2.92
N LYS A 102 -13.79 -9.37 -3.19
CA LYS A 102 -13.25 -8.90 -4.47
C LYS A 102 -11.73 -9.08 -4.60
N CYS A 103 -11.04 -9.44 -3.52
CA CYS A 103 -9.59 -9.57 -3.50
C CYS A 103 -9.21 -11.05 -3.53
N ASN A 104 -8.64 -11.52 -4.65
CA ASN A 104 -8.08 -12.86 -4.72
C ASN A 104 -6.54 -12.79 -4.53
N PRO A 105 -5.99 -13.30 -3.41
CA PRO A 105 -4.56 -13.24 -3.14
C PRO A 105 -3.71 -14.08 -4.10
N GLU A 106 -4.31 -15.04 -4.80
CA GLU A 106 -3.62 -15.92 -5.75
C GLU A 106 -3.35 -15.24 -7.10
N VAL A 107 -4.04 -14.14 -7.39
CA VAL A 107 -3.84 -13.35 -8.61
C VAL A 107 -2.70 -12.36 -8.40
N PRO A 108 -1.60 -12.44 -9.17
CA PRO A 108 -0.47 -11.54 -8.98
C PRO A 108 -0.83 -10.08 -9.24
N LYS A 109 -0.30 -9.17 -8.41
CA LYS A 109 -0.53 -7.71 -8.55
C LYS A 109 0.06 -7.12 -9.84
N GLN A 110 1.11 -7.74 -10.35
CA GLN A 110 1.78 -7.39 -11.61
C GLN A 110 2.13 -8.67 -12.36
N ILE A 111 2.14 -8.60 -13.69
CA ILE A 111 2.65 -9.70 -14.50
C ILE A 111 4.11 -10.01 -14.11
N PRO A 112 4.46 -11.28 -13.82
CA PRO A 112 5.83 -11.67 -13.56
C PRO A 112 6.75 -11.31 -14.73
N LYS A 113 7.97 -10.84 -14.45
CA LYS A 113 8.93 -10.45 -15.50
C LYS A 113 9.20 -11.57 -16.51
N ALA A 114 9.22 -12.82 -16.04
CA ALA A 114 9.41 -13.99 -16.89
C ALA A 114 8.25 -14.19 -17.88
N GLU A 115 7.01 -13.94 -17.47
CA GLU A 115 5.84 -14.02 -18.35
C GLU A 115 5.80 -12.83 -19.32
N LEU A 116 6.09 -11.62 -18.83
CA LEU A 116 6.18 -10.43 -19.68
C LEU A 116 7.25 -10.56 -20.76
N ALA A 117 8.38 -11.21 -20.46
CA ALA A 117 9.48 -11.40 -21.41
C ALA A 117 9.14 -12.37 -22.56
N LYS A 118 8.14 -13.24 -22.39
CA LYS A 118 7.65 -14.13 -23.46
C LYS A 118 6.80 -13.39 -24.48
N LEU A 119 6.27 -12.22 -24.12
CA LEU A 119 5.40 -11.44 -25.00
C LEU A 119 6.22 -10.65 -26.03
N PRO A 120 5.72 -10.51 -27.27
CA PRO A 120 6.35 -9.63 -28.23
C PRO A 120 6.34 -8.18 -27.69
N PRO A 121 7.41 -7.40 -27.91
CA PRO A 121 7.42 -5.99 -27.56
C PRO A 121 6.31 -5.26 -28.31
N ASP A 122 5.63 -4.35 -27.61
CA ASP A 122 4.65 -3.47 -28.24
C ASP A 122 5.29 -2.69 -29.41
N PRO A 123 4.63 -2.61 -30.59
CA PRO A 123 5.18 -1.96 -31.78
C PRO A 123 5.58 -0.51 -31.53
N GLU A 124 4.82 0.21 -30.70
CA GLU A 124 5.07 1.62 -30.38
C GLU A 124 6.27 1.76 -29.42
N VAL A 125 6.38 0.86 -28.43
CA VAL A 125 7.58 0.75 -27.58
C VAL A 125 8.82 0.49 -28.43
N ALA A 126 8.75 -0.47 -29.37
CA ALA A 126 9.85 -0.78 -30.27
C ALA A 126 10.22 0.40 -31.18
N ARG A 127 9.23 1.13 -31.69
CA ARG A 127 9.42 2.34 -32.52
C ARG A 127 10.12 3.44 -31.72
N LEU A 128 9.63 3.75 -30.52
CA LEU A 128 10.21 4.77 -29.64
C LEU A 128 11.62 4.40 -29.20
N ALA A 129 11.89 3.14 -28.87
CA ALA A 129 13.22 2.66 -28.53
C ALA A 129 14.21 2.90 -29.68
N LYS A 130 13.83 2.55 -30.91
CA LYS A 130 14.63 2.83 -32.12
C LYS A 130 14.88 4.32 -32.32
N GLN A 131 13.87 5.17 -32.10
CA GLN A 131 14.01 6.63 -32.22
C GLN A 131 14.97 7.20 -31.16
N VAL A 132 14.85 6.76 -29.91
CA VAL A 132 15.76 7.16 -28.82
C VAL A 132 17.20 6.75 -29.14
N GLU A 133 17.40 5.52 -29.63
CA GLU A 133 18.73 5.07 -30.05
C GLU A 133 19.30 5.85 -31.23
N ALA A 134 18.50 6.06 -32.28
CA ALA A 134 18.91 6.80 -33.46
C ALA A 134 19.29 8.25 -33.11
N MET A 135 18.47 8.92 -32.27
CA MET A 135 18.78 10.26 -31.80
C MET A 135 20.02 10.28 -30.91
N ALA A 136 20.19 9.31 -30.00
CA ALA A 136 21.40 9.21 -29.19
C ALA A 136 22.66 8.99 -30.04
N ARG A 137 22.58 8.23 -31.13
CA ARG A 137 23.68 8.05 -32.09
C ARG A 137 24.01 9.36 -32.82
N ARG A 138 23.00 10.05 -33.37
CA ARG A 138 23.18 11.36 -34.03
C ARG A 138 23.82 12.38 -33.10
N MET A 139 23.30 12.53 -31.88
CA MET A 139 23.86 13.46 -30.90
C MET A 139 25.32 13.18 -30.54
N ARG A 140 25.73 11.90 -30.52
CA ARG A 140 27.15 11.54 -30.30
C ARG A 140 28.02 11.81 -31.52
N GLN A 141 27.48 11.70 -32.73
CA GLN A 141 28.20 12.03 -33.97
C GLN A 141 28.39 13.54 -34.12
N ASP A 142 27.33 14.32 -33.89
CA ASP A 142 27.33 15.76 -34.14
C ASP A 142 28.03 16.56 -33.03
N TYR A 143 27.94 16.10 -31.78
CA TYR A 143 28.40 16.86 -30.60
C TYR A 143 29.39 16.10 -29.71
N GLY A 144 29.77 14.87 -30.07
CA GLY A 144 30.61 13.97 -29.25
C GLY A 144 29.86 13.40 -28.04
N PHE A 145 29.37 14.27 -27.16
CA PHE A 145 28.60 13.90 -25.98
C PHE A 145 27.17 14.44 -26.04
N ILE A 146 26.20 13.63 -25.59
CA ILE A 146 24.79 14.03 -25.46
C ILE A 146 24.63 15.31 -24.62
N LYS A 147 25.51 15.52 -23.62
CA LYS A 147 25.49 16.71 -22.76
C LYS A 147 25.93 17.99 -23.47
N ALA A 148 26.75 17.87 -24.51
CA ALA A 148 27.30 18.99 -25.28
C ALA A 148 26.35 19.47 -26.39
N ALA A 149 25.26 18.72 -26.65
CA ALA A 149 24.26 19.11 -27.62
C ALA A 149 23.50 20.38 -27.18
N PRO A 150 23.00 21.19 -28.14
CA PRO A 150 22.13 22.34 -27.87
C PRO A 150 20.92 21.96 -27.00
N GLU A 151 20.42 22.92 -26.23
CA GLU A 151 19.32 22.70 -25.29
C GLU A 151 18.08 22.12 -25.95
N THR A 152 17.67 22.65 -27.10
CA THR A 152 16.53 22.16 -27.89
C THR A 152 16.63 20.68 -28.23
N VAL A 153 17.78 20.23 -28.72
CA VAL A 153 18.03 18.83 -29.08
C VAL A 153 18.03 17.93 -27.84
N ARG A 154 18.55 18.43 -26.70
CA ARG A 154 18.50 17.69 -25.43
C ARG A 154 17.08 17.57 -24.90
N GLU A 155 16.24 18.59 -25.05
CA GLU A 155 14.85 18.55 -24.64
C GLU A 155 14.05 17.55 -25.47
N GLU A 156 14.22 17.53 -26.79
CA GLU A 156 13.61 16.53 -27.67
C GLU A 156 14.03 15.11 -27.28
N TYR A 157 15.32 14.89 -27.03
CA TYR A 157 15.83 13.60 -26.56
C TYR A 157 15.24 13.20 -25.20
N GLN A 158 15.12 14.15 -24.27
CA GLN A 158 14.47 13.90 -22.98
C GLN A 158 12.99 13.58 -23.13
N GLN A 159 12.29 14.24 -24.06
CA GLN A 159 10.88 14.00 -24.33
C GLN A 159 10.68 12.59 -24.91
N LEU A 160 11.43 12.19 -25.93
CA LEU A 160 11.40 10.82 -26.46
C LEU A 160 11.67 9.77 -25.38
N ARG A 161 12.60 10.04 -24.46
CA ARG A 161 12.84 9.14 -23.32
C ARG A 161 11.69 9.11 -22.32
N LYS A 162 10.98 10.21 -22.12
CA LYS A 162 9.77 10.25 -21.26
C LYS A 162 8.65 9.46 -21.92
N ASP A 163 8.46 9.65 -23.21
CA ASP A 163 7.43 8.96 -24.00
C ASP A 163 7.68 7.45 -23.98
N LEU A 164 8.93 7.01 -24.26
CA LEU A 164 9.32 5.60 -24.16
C LEU A 164 8.98 5.01 -22.79
N ARG A 165 9.37 5.66 -21.69
CA ARG A 165 9.07 5.18 -20.33
C ARG A 165 7.57 5.13 -20.05
N SER A 166 6.81 6.08 -20.58
CA SER A 166 5.35 6.14 -20.41
C SER A 166 4.69 4.98 -21.17
N THR A 167 5.08 4.76 -22.42
CA THR A 167 4.54 3.69 -23.27
C THR A 167 4.93 2.31 -22.74
N GLU A 168 6.17 2.09 -22.31
CA GLU A 168 6.59 0.84 -21.65
C GLU A 168 5.76 0.55 -20.39
N LYS A 169 5.46 1.59 -19.61
CA LYS A 169 4.59 1.45 -18.44
C LYS A 169 3.17 1.11 -18.84
N ALA A 170 2.60 1.79 -19.83
CA ALA A 170 1.24 1.51 -20.33
C ALA A 170 1.13 0.07 -20.83
N PHE A 171 2.08 -0.39 -21.65
CA PHE A 171 2.14 -1.76 -22.13
C PHE A 171 2.18 -2.78 -20.98
N ARG A 172 3.04 -2.57 -19.97
CA ARG A 172 3.09 -3.44 -18.79
C ARG A 172 1.79 -3.45 -18.01
N ASP A 173 1.18 -2.28 -17.83
CA ASP A 173 -0.07 -2.15 -17.08
C ASP A 173 -1.21 -2.87 -17.83
N ASP A 174 -1.25 -2.79 -19.16
CA ASP A 174 -2.25 -3.48 -19.98
C ASP A 174 -2.03 -5.00 -20.03
N MET A 175 -0.80 -5.47 -20.20
CA MET A 175 -0.48 -6.91 -20.12
C MET A 175 -0.70 -7.49 -18.73
N THR A 176 -0.52 -6.68 -17.68
CA THR A 176 -0.88 -7.08 -16.31
C THR A 176 -2.38 -7.36 -16.20
N LYS A 177 -3.25 -6.51 -16.77
CA LYS A 177 -4.70 -6.73 -16.73
C LYS A 177 -5.08 -8.03 -17.44
N VAL A 178 -4.56 -8.24 -18.66
CA VAL A 178 -4.83 -9.46 -19.45
C VAL A 178 -4.37 -10.70 -18.67
N TYR A 179 -3.16 -10.67 -18.12
CA TYR A 179 -2.63 -11.78 -17.33
C TYR A 179 -3.46 -12.07 -16.07
N GLN A 180 -3.91 -11.02 -15.37
CA GLN A 180 -4.76 -11.15 -14.20
C GLN A 180 -6.12 -11.74 -14.54
N GLU A 181 -6.75 -11.32 -15.64
CA GLU A 181 -8.00 -11.89 -16.12
C GLU A 181 -7.84 -13.37 -16.48
N GLU A 182 -6.76 -13.75 -17.14
CA GLU A 182 -6.49 -15.15 -17.46
C GLU A 182 -6.23 -16.00 -16.21
N CYS A 183 -5.48 -15.47 -15.24
CA CYS A 183 -5.31 -16.13 -13.95
C CYS A 183 -6.64 -16.35 -13.24
N ARG A 184 -7.52 -15.34 -13.21
CA ARG A 184 -8.87 -15.47 -12.63
C ARG A 184 -9.67 -16.55 -13.36
N ARG A 185 -9.68 -16.55 -14.69
CA ARG A 185 -10.38 -17.58 -15.50
C ARG A 185 -9.89 -18.97 -15.18
N ARG A 186 -8.57 -19.18 -15.11
CA ARG A 186 -7.98 -20.47 -14.76
C ARG A 186 -8.41 -20.91 -13.36
N LEU A 187 -8.31 -20.04 -12.36
CA LEU A 187 -8.73 -20.34 -10.99
C LEU A 187 -10.23 -20.68 -10.91
N HIS A 188 -11.09 -19.93 -11.60
CA HIS A 188 -12.51 -20.24 -11.68
C HIS A 188 -12.77 -21.59 -12.36
N HIS A 189 -12.04 -21.91 -13.42
CA HIS A 189 -12.16 -23.18 -14.12
C HIS A 189 -11.70 -24.36 -13.25
N GLU A 190 -10.55 -24.23 -12.60
CA GLU A 190 -10.01 -25.21 -11.65
C GLU A 190 -10.97 -25.41 -10.46
N GLU A 191 -11.54 -24.35 -9.90
CA GLU A 191 -12.54 -24.43 -8.83
C GLU A 191 -13.82 -25.14 -9.30
N LEU A 192 -14.30 -24.86 -10.51
CA LEU A 192 -15.45 -25.57 -11.09
C LEU A 192 -15.15 -27.06 -11.32
N GLN A 193 -13.99 -27.38 -11.87
CA GLN A 193 -13.55 -28.77 -12.07
C GLN A 193 -13.39 -29.51 -10.74
N ARG A 194 -12.81 -28.84 -9.73
CA ARG A 194 -12.68 -29.35 -8.38
C ARG A 194 -14.04 -29.66 -7.79
N ARG A 195 -15.01 -28.74 -7.85
CA ARG A 195 -16.39 -29.00 -7.38
C ARG A 195 -17.08 -30.14 -8.10
N LEU A 196 -16.88 -30.26 -9.42
CA LEU A 196 -17.39 -31.39 -10.20
C LEU A 196 -16.75 -32.72 -9.80
N SER A 197 -15.49 -32.69 -9.33
CA SER A 197 -14.70 -33.87 -8.93
C SER A 197 -14.83 -34.20 -7.43
N GLU A 198 -15.06 -33.22 -6.56
CA GLU A 198 -15.32 -33.35 -5.12
C GLU A 198 -16.70 -33.96 -4.84
N MET A 199 -17.55 -34.07 -5.87
CA MET A 199 -18.70 -34.97 -5.86
C MET A 199 -18.31 -36.47 -5.77
N THR A 200 -17.01 -36.78 -5.70
CA THR A 200 -16.48 -38.16 -5.64
C THR A 200 -15.43 -38.48 -4.57
N VAL A 201 -14.94 -37.60 -3.68
CA VAL A 201 -13.94 -38.00 -2.64
C VAL A 201 -14.03 -37.19 -1.32
N ASP A 202 -13.76 -37.91 -0.21
CA ASP A 202 -13.72 -37.57 1.23
C ASP A 202 -13.03 -36.25 1.68
N PRO A 203 -13.43 -35.68 2.83
CA PRO A 203 -13.17 -34.31 3.28
C PRO A 203 -11.88 -34.09 4.09
N GLU A 204 -10.77 -34.80 3.82
CA GLU A 204 -9.55 -34.71 4.65
C GLU A 204 -8.37 -33.92 4.03
N LEU A 205 -8.53 -33.28 2.88
CA LEU A 205 -7.42 -32.60 2.17
C LEU A 205 -7.43 -31.06 2.22
N ASP A 206 -8.28 -30.43 3.04
CA ASP A 206 -8.47 -28.96 3.06
C ASP A 206 -7.48 -28.20 3.97
N GLU A 207 -6.71 -28.90 4.81
CA GLU A 207 -5.81 -28.29 5.82
C GLU A 207 -4.48 -27.74 5.28
N ARG A 208 -4.21 -27.86 3.96
CA ARG A 208 -3.00 -27.27 3.33
C ARG A 208 -3.26 -25.89 2.72
N ALA A 209 -4.46 -25.33 2.90
CA ALA A 209 -4.82 -24.03 2.38
C ALA A 209 -4.37 -22.89 3.33
N LYS A 210 -3.45 -22.06 2.81
CA LYS A 210 -3.33 -20.63 3.13
C LYS A 210 -2.71 -20.29 4.49
N LEU A 211 -1.41 -20.55 4.61
CA LEU A 211 -0.57 -19.68 5.45
C LEU A 211 -0.59 -18.27 4.83
N GLU A 212 -1.47 -17.41 5.34
CA GLU A 212 -1.47 -15.99 4.96
C GLU A 212 -0.07 -15.43 5.21
N PRO A 213 0.56 -14.81 4.20
CA PRO A 213 1.91 -14.29 4.38
C PRO A 213 1.89 -13.22 5.47
N SER A 214 2.67 -13.44 6.53
CA SER A 214 2.83 -12.48 7.62
C SER A 214 3.34 -11.15 7.06
N VAL A 215 2.46 -10.15 6.95
CA VAL A 215 2.81 -8.84 6.41
C VAL A 215 3.62 -8.08 7.46
N GLN A 216 4.92 -7.90 7.20
CA GLN A 216 5.77 -7.09 8.06
C GLN A 216 5.54 -5.59 7.77
N HIS A 217 4.95 -4.87 8.72
CA HIS A 217 4.74 -3.43 8.60
C HIS A 217 5.98 -2.63 8.96
N GLN A 218 6.12 -1.44 8.37
CA GLN A 218 7.21 -0.51 8.71
C GLN A 218 7.05 0.12 10.10
N LEU A 219 5.81 0.41 10.48
CA LEU A 219 5.46 1.04 11.75
C LEU A 219 5.06 -0.04 12.75
N GLU A 220 5.63 0.03 13.94
CA GLU A 220 5.28 -0.88 15.04
C GLU A 220 3.82 -0.73 15.46
N GLU A 221 3.28 0.49 15.38
CA GLU A 221 1.89 0.80 15.72
C GLU A 221 0.93 0.04 14.80
N ARG A 222 1.33 -0.17 13.54
CA ARG A 222 0.53 -0.93 12.57
C ARG A 222 0.55 -2.43 12.83
N THR A 223 1.70 -2.97 13.22
CA THR A 223 1.83 -4.38 13.64
C THR A 223 1.00 -4.64 14.91
N LYS A 224 1.08 -3.74 15.90
CA LYS A 224 0.28 -3.83 17.14
C LYS A 224 -1.23 -3.73 16.84
N LEU A 225 -1.63 -2.80 15.97
CA LEU A 225 -3.03 -2.65 15.57
C LEU A 225 -3.54 -3.87 14.80
N GLN A 226 -2.76 -4.44 13.89
CA GLN A 226 -3.13 -5.68 13.20
C GLN A 226 -3.39 -6.81 14.20
N ALA A 227 -2.50 -7.03 15.17
CA ALA A 227 -2.69 -8.09 16.16
C ALA A 227 -4.01 -7.94 16.94
N VAL A 228 -4.42 -6.70 17.26
CA VAL A 228 -5.69 -6.43 17.93
C VAL A 228 -6.89 -6.63 17.00
N LEU A 229 -6.81 -6.22 15.74
CA LEU A 229 -7.91 -6.32 14.78
C LEU A 229 -8.09 -7.73 14.20
N SER A 230 -7.03 -8.54 14.20
CA SER A 230 -7.04 -9.93 13.77
C SER A 230 -7.41 -10.91 14.89
N ASP A 231 -7.63 -10.42 16.12
CA ASP A 231 -8.07 -11.23 17.26
C ASP A 231 -9.61 -11.34 17.27
N PHE A 232 -10.11 -12.42 16.69
CA PHE A 232 -11.54 -12.72 16.54
C PHE A 232 -12.16 -13.49 17.71
N ARG A 233 -11.42 -13.66 18.82
CA ARG A 233 -11.95 -14.31 20.02
C ARG A 233 -13.21 -13.61 20.52
N GLN A 234 -14.27 -14.39 20.71
CA GLN A 234 -15.58 -13.94 21.19
C GLN A 234 -15.82 -14.29 22.66
N ASP A 235 -14.97 -15.16 23.23
CA ASP A 235 -15.02 -15.69 24.60
C ASP A 235 -14.50 -14.69 25.66
N LEU A 236 -14.77 -13.40 25.47
CA LEU A 236 -14.25 -12.35 26.35
C LEU A 236 -15.34 -11.83 27.26
N ASP A 237 -14.95 -11.54 28.49
CA ASP A 237 -15.79 -10.75 29.36
C ASP A 237 -15.97 -9.31 28.83
N THR A 238 -16.92 -8.58 29.44
CA THR A 238 -17.26 -7.21 29.06
C THR A 238 -16.12 -6.22 29.26
N LYS A 239 -15.26 -6.44 30.26
CA LYS A 239 -14.11 -5.60 30.58
C LYS A 239 -13.00 -5.80 29.54
N ALA A 240 -12.62 -7.04 29.26
CA ALA A 240 -11.64 -7.41 28.25
C ALA A 240 -12.04 -6.95 26.85
N THR A 241 -13.34 -7.02 26.52
CA THR A 241 -13.90 -6.47 25.28
C THR A 241 -13.74 -4.95 25.20
N THR A 242 -14.05 -4.25 26.30
CA THR A 242 -13.90 -2.79 26.39
C THR A 242 -12.44 -2.37 26.28
N ASP A 243 -11.54 -3.05 27.00
CA ASP A 243 -10.10 -2.79 26.96
C ASP A 243 -9.53 -3.05 25.56
N ARG A 244 -9.98 -4.10 24.86
CA ARG A 244 -9.59 -4.35 23.46
C ARG A 244 -10.01 -3.19 22.56
N LYS A 245 -11.23 -2.68 22.69
CA LYS A 245 -11.74 -1.54 21.91
C LYS A 245 -10.94 -0.26 22.21
N ILE A 246 -10.65 0.02 23.48
CA ILE A 246 -9.84 1.19 23.88
C ILE A 246 -8.45 1.09 23.26
N ARG A 247 -7.76 -0.06 23.41
CA ARG A 247 -6.43 -0.28 22.81
C ARG A 247 -6.45 -0.11 21.29
N ALA A 248 -7.48 -0.61 20.60
CA ALA A 248 -7.61 -0.43 19.16
C ALA A 248 -7.73 1.06 18.79
N VAL A 249 -8.54 1.83 19.52
CA VAL A 249 -8.69 3.28 19.31
C VAL A 249 -7.38 4.03 19.57
N GLU A 250 -6.70 3.74 20.68
CA GLU A 250 -5.41 4.35 21.01
C GLU A 250 -4.36 4.06 19.94
N LEU A 251 -4.25 2.82 19.49
CA LEU A 251 -3.34 2.42 18.42
C LEU A 251 -3.70 3.08 17.08
N MET A 252 -4.99 3.24 16.76
CA MET A 252 -5.41 3.98 15.57
C MET A 252 -5.02 5.47 15.65
N VAL A 253 -5.17 6.10 16.82
CA VAL A 253 -4.76 7.50 17.05
C VAL A 253 -3.25 7.64 16.93
N LEU A 254 -2.48 6.75 17.56
CA LEU A 254 -1.02 6.71 17.46
C LEU A 254 -0.58 6.51 16.01
N LEU A 255 -1.14 5.53 15.30
CA LEU A 255 -0.81 5.27 13.90
C LEU A 255 -1.13 6.49 13.01
N ALA A 256 -2.26 7.16 13.23
CA ALA A 256 -2.64 8.37 12.50
C ALA A 256 -1.70 9.56 12.77
N SER A 257 -1.02 9.56 13.91
CA SER A 257 0.02 10.56 14.23
C SER A 257 1.35 10.27 13.54
N ARG A 258 1.60 9.04 13.08
CA ARG A 258 2.84 8.65 12.41
C ARG A 258 2.77 8.81 10.90
N ARG A 259 3.94 8.93 10.28
CA ARG A 259 4.11 8.99 8.83
C ARG A 259 4.94 7.81 8.33
N GLU A 260 4.29 6.96 7.55
CA GLU A 260 4.99 5.94 6.76
C GLU A 260 5.85 6.61 5.69
N VAL A 261 7.10 6.19 5.61
CA VAL A 261 8.02 6.65 4.58
C VAL A 261 8.05 5.58 3.52
N ARG A 262 7.53 5.89 2.33
CA ARG A 262 7.64 5.02 1.15
C ARG A 262 9.10 4.57 1.02
N ARG A 263 9.36 3.28 1.20
CA ARG A 263 10.68 2.73 0.90
C ARG A 263 10.99 3.08 -0.55
N PRO A 264 12.18 3.61 -0.87
CA PRO A 264 12.65 3.55 -2.25
C PRO A 264 12.46 2.11 -2.70
N THR A 265 11.79 1.91 -3.83
CA THR A 265 11.73 0.59 -4.45
C THR A 265 13.17 0.09 -4.47
N PRO A 266 13.50 -1.05 -3.86
CA PRO A 266 14.84 -1.58 -3.98
C PRO A 266 15.09 -1.73 -5.48
N SER A 267 16.04 -0.96 -6.02
CA SER A 267 16.71 -1.36 -7.23
C SER A 267 17.18 -2.78 -6.95
N THR A 268 16.70 -3.72 -7.75
CA THR A 268 17.01 -5.15 -7.67
C THR A 268 18.51 -5.34 -7.50
N SER A 269 18.94 -5.60 -6.27
CA SER A 269 20.20 -6.27 -5.97
C SER A 269 19.85 -7.46 -5.09
N ASN A 270 19.98 -8.63 -5.69
CA ASN A 270 19.88 -9.94 -5.07
C ASN A 270 20.56 -9.98 -3.71
N SER A 271 19.91 -10.62 -2.74
CA SER A 271 20.53 -11.55 -1.80
C SER A 271 19.43 -12.24 -0.99
N LEU A 272 18.97 -13.38 -1.50
CA LEU A 272 18.38 -14.43 -0.69
C LEU A 272 19.42 -14.82 0.37
N SER A 273 19.18 -14.46 1.62
CA SER A 273 19.82 -15.10 2.75
C SER A 273 18.72 -15.62 3.65
N GLN A 274 18.34 -16.88 3.39
CA GLN A 274 17.62 -17.72 4.33
C GLN A 274 18.48 -17.85 5.59
N GLY A 275 18.15 -17.07 6.61
CA GLY A 275 18.58 -17.31 7.99
C GLY A 275 17.54 -18.19 8.67
N SER A 276 17.91 -19.44 8.91
CA SER A 276 17.15 -20.44 9.69
C SER A 276 16.75 -19.88 11.06
N ILE A 277 15.45 -19.83 11.38
CA ILE A 277 14.95 -19.59 12.73
C ILE A 277 14.54 -20.94 13.32
N ARG A 278 15.31 -21.41 14.31
CA ARG A 278 14.91 -22.51 15.20
C ARG A 278 13.72 -22.07 16.09
N PRO A 279 12.76 -22.96 16.37
CA PRO A 279 11.62 -22.63 17.23
C PRO A 279 12.00 -22.72 18.70
N GLY A 280 11.86 -21.63 19.42
CA GLY A 280 11.85 -21.58 20.88
C GLY A 280 10.86 -20.51 21.30
N PHE A 281 9.73 -20.92 21.88
CA PHE A 281 8.74 -20.02 22.46
C PHE A 281 9.32 -19.37 23.71
N PRO A 282 9.29 -18.03 23.86
CA PRO A 282 9.36 -17.40 25.16
C PRO A 282 7.96 -17.08 25.67
N ASP A 283 7.71 -17.55 26.87
CA ASP A 283 6.56 -17.29 27.73
C ASP A 283 6.36 -15.77 27.92
N ILE A 284 5.16 -15.26 27.64
CA ILE A 284 4.84 -13.82 27.74
C ILE A 284 4.34 -13.54 29.16
N THR A 285 5.25 -13.21 30.07
CA THR A 285 4.90 -12.42 31.26
C THR A 285 4.54 -10.98 30.84
N PRO A 286 3.51 -10.35 31.44
CA PRO A 286 3.05 -9.04 31.04
C PRO A 286 4.01 -7.95 31.54
N ALA A 287 5.03 -7.63 30.73
CA ALA A 287 5.85 -6.46 30.95
C ALA A 287 5.13 -5.23 30.38
N VAL A 288 4.75 -4.31 31.26
CA VAL A 288 4.35 -2.95 30.91
C VAL A 288 5.43 -2.35 30.00
N PRO A 289 5.10 -1.88 28.79
CA PRO A 289 6.12 -1.37 27.88
C PRO A 289 6.66 -0.05 28.44
N ASN A 290 7.81 -0.11 29.09
CA ASN A 290 8.63 1.06 29.36
C ASN A 290 9.24 1.49 28.02
N VAL A 291 8.53 2.39 27.33
CA VAL A 291 9.03 3.04 26.12
C VAL A 291 10.18 3.96 26.57
N LYS A 292 11.41 3.46 26.44
CA LYS A 292 12.59 4.33 26.51
C LYS A 292 12.47 5.34 25.38
N VAL A 293 12.15 6.58 25.71
CA VAL A 293 12.19 7.68 24.75
C VAL A 293 13.66 7.90 24.44
N GLU A 294 14.13 7.42 23.28
CA GLU A 294 15.50 7.68 22.83
C GLU A 294 15.65 9.20 22.64
N GLU A 295 16.47 9.82 23.50
CA GLU A 295 16.64 11.27 23.56
C GLU A 295 17.32 11.78 22.29
N VAL A 296 16.74 12.82 21.69
CA VAL A 296 17.32 13.48 20.53
C VAL A 296 18.51 14.34 20.99
N PRO A 297 19.71 14.17 20.41
CA PRO A 297 20.87 14.96 20.82
C PRO A 297 20.63 16.45 20.62
N LEU A 298 20.93 17.26 21.64
CA LEU A 298 20.82 18.73 21.58
C LEU A 298 21.72 19.34 20.49
N VAL A 299 22.84 18.68 20.20
CA VAL A 299 23.79 19.08 19.15
C VAL A 299 23.73 18.05 18.03
N LEU A 300 23.33 18.51 16.84
CA LEU A 300 23.28 17.70 15.64
C LEU A 300 24.62 17.70 14.91
N GLY A 301 24.97 16.56 14.30
CA GLY A 301 26.13 16.46 13.42
C GLY A 301 25.97 17.25 12.13
N GLU A 302 27.08 17.62 11.48
CA GLU A 302 27.08 18.44 10.25
C GLU A 302 26.34 17.83 9.06
N THR A 303 26.06 16.54 9.10
CA THR A 303 25.34 15.81 8.05
C THR A 303 23.93 15.41 8.47
N GLN A 304 23.40 15.96 9.57
CA GLN A 304 22.03 15.72 10.01
C GLN A 304 21.13 16.92 9.66
N CYS A 305 19.88 16.63 9.31
CA CYS A 305 18.90 17.64 8.92
C CYS A 305 18.03 18.02 10.12
N ILE A 306 18.14 19.27 10.59
CA ILE A 306 17.38 19.77 11.76
C ILE A 306 15.85 19.66 11.59
N TYR A 307 15.36 19.81 10.35
CA TYR A 307 13.94 19.67 10.04
C TYR A 307 13.46 18.21 10.13
N CYS A 308 14.27 17.25 9.66
CA CYS A 308 13.94 15.83 9.77
C CYS A 308 14.00 15.36 11.22
N VAL A 309 14.97 15.85 12.00
CA VAL A 309 15.07 15.59 13.43
C VAL A 309 13.84 16.12 14.17
N GLY A 310 13.39 17.32 13.79
CA GLY A 310 12.18 17.99 14.29
C GLY A 310 10.85 17.31 13.99
N GLU A 311 10.78 16.47 12.97
CA GLU A 311 9.51 15.91 12.52
C GLU A 311 9.15 14.65 13.33
N GLU A 312 8.39 14.86 14.42
CA GLU A 312 7.94 13.81 15.35
C GLU A 312 7.12 12.70 14.69
N LYS A 313 6.49 12.97 13.55
CA LYS A 313 5.72 11.96 12.81
C LYS A 313 6.62 10.96 12.10
N LEU A 314 7.90 11.26 11.89
CA LEU A 314 8.85 10.31 11.33
C LEU A 314 9.32 9.31 12.39
N PRO A 315 9.60 8.05 12.00
CA PRO A 315 10.22 7.09 12.91
C PRO A 315 11.62 7.58 13.33
N TYR A 316 12.02 7.27 14.56
CA TYR A 316 13.27 7.77 15.16
C TYR A 316 14.49 7.58 14.26
N SER A 317 14.68 6.36 13.72
CA SER A 317 15.78 6.03 12.80
C SER A 317 15.87 6.93 11.55
N ARG A 318 14.75 7.54 11.12
CA ARG A 318 14.72 8.50 10.02
C ARG A 318 14.97 9.93 10.49
N ARG A 319 14.53 10.28 11.70
CA ARG A 319 14.78 11.58 12.32
C ARG A 319 16.29 11.79 12.53
N ILE A 320 16.98 10.80 13.06
CA ILE A 320 18.43 10.86 13.36
C ILE A 320 19.34 10.48 12.18
N ARG A 321 18.79 10.24 10.98
CA ARG A 321 19.56 9.79 9.82
C ARG A 321 20.64 10.82 9.43
N SER A 322 21.87 10.36 9.30
CA SER A 322 22.97 11.12 8.69
C SER A 322 22.99 10.96 7.17
N PHE A 323 23.34 12.04 6.48
CA PHE A 323 23.61 12.02 5.05
C PHE A 323 25.08 11.66 4.82
N GLY A 324 25.37 10.97 3.71
CA GLY A 324 26.76 10.61 3.39
C GLY A 324 27.66 11.82 3.08
N ARG A 325 27.09 12.98 2.74
CA ARG A 325 27.81 14.22 2.42
C ARG A 325 27.03 15.44 2.88
N LYS A 326 27.75 16.50 3.28
CA LYS A 326 27.18 17.80 3.66
C LYS A 326 26.38 18.45 2.52
N SER A 327 26.89 18.41 1.29
CA SER A 327 26.19 18.92 0.11
C SER A 327 24.82 18.26 -0.09
N HIS A 328 24.74 16.93 0.04
CA HIS A 328 23.47 16.22 -0.11
C HIS A 328 22.46 16.54 1.00
N MET A 329 22.96 16.85 2.21
CA MET A 329 22.11 17.34 3.31
C MET A 329 21.55 18.71 2.98
N TRP A 330 22.38 19.64 2.51
CA TRP A 330 21.93 20.99 2.10
C TRP A 330 20.95 20.94 0.92
N ASP A 331 21.23 20.15 -0.12
CA ASP A 331 20.30 19.95 -1.24
C ASP A 331 18.94 19.45 -0.74
N HIS A 332 18.94 18.55 0.24
CA HIS A 332 17.72 18.04 0.84
C HIS A 332 16.97 19.14 1.62
N VAL A 333 17.69 19.93 2.43
CA VAL A 333 17.11 21.05 3.20
C VAL A 333 16.49 22.08 2.27
N GLU A 334 17.21 22.52 1.25
CA GLU A 334 16.73 23.52 0.30
C GLU A 334 15.51 23.03 -0.48
N ASN A 335 15.60 21.84 -1.07
CA ASN A 335 14.56 21.34 -1.97
C ASN A 335 13.31 20.83 -1.25
N LEU A 336 13.45 20.29 -0.03
CA LEU A 336 12.32 19.63 0.66
C LEU A 336 11.75 20.44 1.82
N HIS A 337 12.53 21.29 2.48
CA HIS A 337 12.13 22.02 3.67
C HIS A 337 12.01 23.52 3.38
N LEU A 338 13.11 24.20 3.01
CA LEU A 338 13.14 25.66 2.79
C LEU A 338 12.22 26.13 1.68
N ARG A 339 12.02 25.32 0.63
CA ARG A 339 11.04 25.62 -0.44
C ARG A 339 9.63 25.89 0.09
N TYR A 340 9.27 25.31 1.23
CA TYR A 340 7.95 25.43 1.87
C TYR A 340 7.99 26.22 3.18
N GLU A 341 9.15 26.78 3.53
CA GLU A 341 9.31 27.68 4.67
C GLU A 341 8.73 29.05 4.34
N ARG A 342 8.25 29.76 5.37
CA ARG A 342 7.78 31.13 5.18
C ARG A 342 8.97 32.01 4.82
N LYS A 343 8.89 32.72 3.70
CA LYS A 343 9.94 33.66 3.25
C LYS A 343 10.08 34.89 4.14
N VAL A 344 9.08 35.19 4.98
CA VAL A 344 9.02 36.39 5.82
C VAL A 344 8.50 36.01 7.20
N GLY A 345 9.24 36.39 8.26
CA GLY A 345 8.87 36.18 9.66
C GLY A 345 10.01 35.58 10.51
N PRO A 346 9.83 35.48 11.84
CA PRO A 346 10.82 34.88 12.73
C PRO A 346 10.99 33.39 12.44
N PHE A 347 12.24 32.95 12.30
CA PHE A 347 12.59 31.55 12.14
C PHE A 347 12.30 30.79 13.45
N THR A 348 11.44 29.78 13.40
CA THR A 348 11.20 28.88 14.53
C THR A 348 12.09 27.67 14.38
N CYS A 349 12.98 27.43 15.35
CA CYS A 349 13.82 26.23 15.34
C CYS A 349 12.94 24.98 15.34
N PRO A 350 13.07 24.08 14.33
CA PRO A 350 12.27 22.87 14.26
C PRO A 350 12.79 21.76 15.19
N HIS A 351 13.92 21.93 15.87
CA HIS A 351 14.46 20.93 16.79
C HIS A 351 13.44 20.61 17.91
N PRO A 352 13.23 19.31 18.24
CA PRO A 352 12.37 18.94 19.36
C PRO A 352 12.92 19.56 20.65
N ARG A 353 12.03 20.09 21.50
CA ARG A 353 12.41 20.73 22.77
C ARG A 353 12.69 19.72 23.86
#